data_AF-A0AAN8X183-F1
#
_entry.id   AF-A0AAN8X183-F1
#
_cell.length_a   1.000
_cell.length_b   1.000
_cell.length_c   1.000
_cell.angle_alpha   90.00
_cell.angle_beta   90.00
_cell.angle_gamma   90.00
#
_symmetry.space_group_name_H-M   'P 1'
#
loop_
_entity.id
_entity.type
_entity.pdbx_description
1 polymer ?
#
loop_
_entity_poly.entity_id
_entity_poly.type
_entity_poly.pdbx_seq_one_letter_code
_entity_poly.pdbx_strand_id
1 'polypeptide(L)'
;VDLADRLVAGFSSGSGVPFSDVNLYSRRASKPKWGPDSSTSEVSTIQLEFRDLSRVTGNPVYEEKAGFVTDHIHKLPKTDGLVPIFINAQTGQWRSHSTITLGARGDSYYEYLIKQWIQTGRTRDSLRDDYNESITGMERHLAARTEPNNLLFFGELHGGSKNFVNKMDELVCFLPGSLILGVHYGMPKHHKKIAEELIYTCTQTWLRQPTNLAPEITYYNTQ
;
A
#
# COMPACT_ATOMS: atom_id res chain seq x y z
N VAL A 1 8.18 10.60 20.95
CA VAL A 1 7.69 9.83 22.11
C VAL A 1 6.29 10.25 22.51
N ASP A 2 6.05 11.44 23.06
CA ASP A 2 4.70 11.89 23.52
C ASP A 2 3.59 11.71 22.48
N LEU A 3 3.83 12.08 21.21
CA LEU A 3 2.84 11.87 20.14
C LEU A 3 2.49 10.38 19.97
N ALA A 4 3.48 9.50 19.93
CA ALA A 4 3.27 8.07 19.73
C ALA A 4 2.54 7.43 20.93
N ASP A 5 2.85 7.85 22.15
CA ASP A 5 2.14 7.38 23.36
C ASP A 5 0.65 7.67 23.30
N ARG A 6 0.26 8.74 22.62
CA ARG A 6 -1.14 9.09 22.38
C ARG A 6 -1.72 8.27 21.23
N LEU A 7 -0.96 8.08 20.14
CA LEU A 7 -1.38 7.33 18.96
C LEU A 7 -1.52 5.82 19.21
N VAL A 8 -0.80 5.24 20.18
CA VAL A 8 -0.94 3.82 20.57
C VAL A 8 -2.38 3.48 20.98
N ALA A 9 -3.17 4.45 21.42
CA ALA A 9 -4.59 4.27 21.68
C ALA A 9 -5.38 3.80 20.43
N GLY A 10 -4.90 4.08 19.22
CA GLY A 10 -5.50 3.62 17.95
C GLY A 10 -5.63 2.11 17.86
N PHE A 11 -4.72 1.37 18.49
CA PHE A 11 -4.66 -0.11 18.47
C PHE A 11 -5.58 -0.79 19.50
N SER A 12 -6.60 -0.08 20.01
CA SER A 12 -7.53 -0.60 21.02
C SER A 12 -8.72 -1.38 20.44
N SER A 13 -8.66 -1.77 19.16
CA SER A 13 -9.73 -2.50 18.48
C SER A 13 -9.78 -3.97 18.89
N GLY A 14 -10.88 -4.67 18.56
CA GLY A 14 -11.02 -6.10 18.88
C GLY A 14 -10.03 -7.02 18.18
N SER A 15 -9.49 -6.60 17.02
CA SER A 15 -8.51 -7.40 16.27
C SER A 15 -7.06 -6.99 16.49
N GLY A 16 -6.82 -5.81 17.07
CA GLY A 16 -5.49 -5.19 17.12
C GLY A 16 -5.12 -4.35 15.89
N VAL A 17 -5.90 -4.43 14.79
CA VAL A 17 -5.78 -3.50 13.66
C VAL A 17 -6.24 -2.11 14.10
N PRO A 18 -5.45 -1.03 13.94
CA PRO A 18 -5.81 0.26 14.51
C PRO A 18 -7.05 0.87 13.84
N PHE A 19 -7.81 1.63 14.63
CA PHE A 19 -8.82 2.55 14.11
C PHE A 19 -8.17 3.71 13.34
N SER A 20 -8.92 4.35 12.44
CA SER A 20 -8.46 5.48 11.62
C SER A 20 -8.15 6.72 12.44
N ASP A 21 -8.92 7.00 13.49
CA ASP A 21 -8.86 8.27 14.21
C ASP A 21 -8.52 8.07 15.68
N VAL A 22 -7.68 8.97 16.23
CA VAL A 22 -7.35 9.05 17.65
C VAL A 22 -7.46 10.49 18.13
N ASN A 23 -8.27 10.72 19.16
CA ASN A 23 -8.25 11.99 19.87
C ASN A 23 -7.01 12.03 20.79
N LEU A 24 -6.01 12.85 20.45
CA LEU A 24 -4.73 12.90 21.16
C LEU A 24 -4.82 13.38 22.62
N TYR A 25 -5.85 14.16 22.95
CA TYR A 25 -6.07 14.63 24.32
C TYR A 25 -6.69 13.55 25.20
N SER A 26 -7.84 13.01 24.78
CA SER A 26 -8.58 12.00 25.55
C SER A 26 -8.04 10.58 25.37
N ARG A 27 -7.12 10.37 24.41
CA ARG A 27 -6.57 9.06 24.02
C ARG A 27 -7.65 8.03 23.70
N ARG A 28 -8.71 8.50 23.03
CA ARG A 28 -9.81 7.65 22.56
C ARG A 28 -9.72 7.49 21.06
N ALA A 29 -9.72 6.24 20.61
CA ALA A 29 -9.75 5.90 19.22
C ALA A 29 -11.19 5.68 18.72
N SER A 30 -11.43 5.95 17.44
CA SER A 30 -12.74 5.77 16.83
C SER A 30 -12.63 5.35 15.38
N LYS A 31 -13.54 4.48 14.97
CA LYS A 31 -13.81 4.18 13.57
C LYS A 31 -14.51 5.36 12.87
N PRO A 32 -14.47 5.45 11.53
CA PRO A 32 -15.27 6.40 10.80
C PRO A 32 -16.78 6.20 11.04
N LYS A 33 -17.58 7.25 10.85
CA LYS A 33 -19.04 7.18 11.06
C LYS A 33 -19.72 6.15 10.14
N TRP A 34 -19.18 5.94 8.94
CA TRP A 34 -19.78 5.10 7.91
C TRP A 34 -19.40 3.62 7.99
N GLY A 35 -18.49 3.21 8.88
CA GLY A 35 -18.14 1.79 8.98
C GLY A 35 -17.01 1.47 9.97
N PRO A 36 -16.84 0.18 10.30
CA PRO A 36 -15.74 -0.32 11.14
C PRO A 36 -14.40 -0.47 10.42
N ASP A 37 -14.32 -0.11 9.15
CA ASP A 37 -13.15 -0.39 8.33
C ASP A 37 -12.13 0.75 8.42
N SER A 38 -10.86 0.36 8.52
CA SER A 38 -9.69 1.21 8.35
C SER A 38 -9.13 1.02 6.93
N SER A 39 -8.45 2.04 6.40
CA SER A 39 -7.75 1.92 5.12
C SER A 39 -6.55 1.00 5.26
N THR A 40 -6.32 0.14 4.27
CA THR A 40 -5.20 -0.82 4.31
C THR A 40 -3.84 -0.12 4.33
N SER A 41 -3.62 0.86 3.46
CA SER A 41 -2.42 1.74 3.51
C SER A 41 -2.22 2.35 4.89
N GLU A 42 -3.20 3.05 5.46
CA GLU A 42 -3.09 3.72 6.76
C GLU A 42 -2.60 2.78 7.88
N VAL A 43 -3.14 1.56 7.98
CA VAL A 43 -2.73 0.63 9.03
C VAL A 43 -1.40 -0.08 8.75
N SER A 44 -0.95 -0.08 7.50
CA SER A 44 0.27 -0.75 7.04
C SER A 44 1.41 0.20 6.62
N THR A 45 1.26 1.49 6.95
CA THR A 45 2.20 2.58 6.61
C THR A 45 2.60 3.37 7.87
N ILE A 46 2.78 2.66 8.98
CA ILE A 46 3.20 3.23 10.28
C ILE A 46 4.34 2.44 10.93
N GLN A 47 4.76 1.35 10.28
CA GLN A 47 5.68 0.36 10.84
C GLN A 47 7.11 0.85 10.88
N LEU A 48 7.55 1.64 9.90
CA LEU A 48 8.93 2.15 9.89
C LEU A 48 9.16 3.08 11.08
N GLU A 49 8.20 3.97 11.31
CA GLU A 49 8.19 4.99 12.34
C GLU A 49 8.09 4.37 13.73
N PHE A 50 7.13 3.47 13.93
CA PHE A 50 6.91 2.80 15.21
C PHE A 50 8.06 1.84 15.56
N ARG A 51 8.64 1.17 14.55
CA ARG A 51 9.83 0.33 14.74
C ARG A 51 11.04 1.15 15.16
N ASP A 52 11.32 2.23 14.44
CA ASP A 52 12.46 3.10 14.75
C ASP A 52 12.30 3.74 16.14
N LEU A 53 11.09 4.18 16.47
CA LEU A 53 10.78 4.72 17.79
C LEU A 53 11.05 3.72 18.92
N SER A 54 10.70 2.45 18.73
CA SER A 54 10.99 1.41 19.73
C SER A 54 12.48 1.21 19.94
N ARG A 55 13.25 1.22 18.85
CA ARG A 55 14.72 1.09 18.91
C ARG A 55 15.37 2.26 19.63
N VAL A 56 14.95 3.49 19.34
CA VAL A 56 15.53 4.69 19.94
C VAL A 56 15.14 4.87 21.41
N THR A 57 13.93 4.44 21.80
CA THR A 57 13.42 4.61 23.18
C THR A 57 13.67 3.41 24.09
N GLY A 58 13.93 2.23 23.53
CA GLY A 58 13.95 0.96 24.27
C GLY A 58 12.57 0.46 24.70
N ASN A 59 11.47 1.13 24.30
CA ASN A 59 10.11 0.69 24.58
C ASN A 59 9.56 -0.15 23.41
N PRO A 60 9.35 -1.47 23.58
CA PRO A 60 8.96 -2.35 22.47
C PRO A 60 7.52 -2.16 22.00
N VAL A 61 6.66 -1.47 22.79
CA VAL A 61 5.23 -1.38 22.53
C VAL A 61 4.91 -0.83 21.14
N TYR A 62 5.69 0.12 20.63
CA TYR A 62 5.38 0.71 19.32
C TYR A 62 5.61 -0.32 18.19
N GLU A 63 6.75 -1.01 18.19
CA GLU A 63 7.09 -2.02 17.20
C GLU A 63 6.16 -3.23 17.30
N GLU A 64 5.85 -3.69 18.51
CA GLU A 64 4.91 -4.79 18.73
C GLU A 64 3.53 -4.49 18.15
N LYS A 65 3.00 -3.29 18.39
CA LYS A 65 1.67 -2.87 17.90
C LYS A 65 1.64 -2.75 16.38
N ALA A 66 2.60 -2.04 15.78
CA ALA A 66 2.62 -1.86 14.33
C ALA A 66 3.01 -3.16 13.60
N GLY A 67 3.95 -3.93 14.14
CA GLY A 67 4.42 -5.20 13.61
C GLY A 67 3.36 -6.30 13.65
N PHE A 68 2.50 -6.32 14.68
CA PHE A 68 1.33 -7.20 14.71
C PHE A 68 0.46 -7.05 13.46
N VAL A 69 0.21 -5.83 12.99
CA VAL A 69 -0.62 -5.58 11.80
C VAL A 69 0.00 -6.18 10.55
N THR A 70 1.31 -6.05 10.37
CA THR A 70 2.05 -6.68 9.27
C THR A 70 1.91 -8.20 9.31
N ASP A 71 2.13 -8.81 10.47
CA ASP A 71 2.06 -10.26 10.63
C ASP A 71 0.64 -10.80 10.45
N HIS A 72 -0.35 -10.00 10.80
CA HIS A 72 -1.76 -10.30 10.60
C HIS A 72 -2.12 -10.26 9.12
N ILE A 73 -1.80 -9.17 8.40
CA ILE A 73 -2.06 -9.02 6.96
C ILE A 73 -1.35 -10.12 6.15
N HIS A 74 -0.13 -10.49 6.53
CA HIS A 74 0.62 -11.56 5.87
C HIS A 74 -0.18 -12.88 5.80
N LYS A 75 -0.94 -13.20 6.86
CA LYS A 75 -1.73 -14.44 7.00
C LYS A 75 -3.11 -14.37 6.35
N LEU A 76 -3.59 -13.18 6.00
CA LEU A 76 -4.90 -13.02 5.38
C LEU A 76 -4.87 -13.49 3.91
N PRO A 77 -5.99 -13.99 3.37
CA PRO A 77 -6.08 -14.35 1.97
C PRO A 77 -5.90 -13.12 1.08
N LYS A 78 -5.13 -13.26 0.00
CA LYS A 78 -4.80 -12.19 -0.96
C LYS A 78 -5.17 -12.66 -2.38
N THR A 79 -5.30 -11.72 -3.32
CA THR A 79 -5.42 -12.05 -4.75
C THR A 79 -4.04 -11.97 -5.38
N ASP A 80 -3.29 -13.08 -5.41
CA ASP A 80 -1.88 -13.14 -5.87
C ASP A 80 -1.05 -11.97 -5.27
N GLY A 81 -0.97 -11.89 -3.95
CA GLY A 81 -0.28 -10.80 -3.23
C GLY A 81 -1.00 -9.44 -3.19
N LEU A 82 -2.08 -9.24 -3.97
CA LEU A 82 -2.84 -7.99 -3.95
C LEU A 82 -3.86 -7.95 -2.80
N VAL A 83 -3.95 -6.80 -2.14
CA VAL A 83 -4.80 -6.59 -0.96
C VAL A 83 -5.96 -5.64 -1.24
N PRO A 84 -7.15 -5.88 -0.64
CA PRO A 84 -8.24 -4.92 -0.70
C PRO A 84 -7.93 -3.63 0.05
N ILE A 85 -8.51 -2.50 -0.36
CA ILE A 85 -8.27 -1.18 0.26
C ILE A 85 -8.86 -0.98 1.66
N PHE A 86 -9.67 -1.93 2.15
CA PHE A 86 -10.30 -1.85 3.47
C PHE A 86 -10.12 -3.13 4.27
N ILE A 87 -9.75 -2.96 5.54
CA ILE A 87 -9.69 -3.99 6.57
C ILE A 87 -10.55 -3.58 7.76
N ASN A 88 -11.37 -4.50 8.25
CA ASN A 88 -12.25 -4.26 9.38
C ASN A 88 -11.44 -4.20 10.68
N ALA A 89 -11.42 -3.06 11.38
CA ALA A 89 -10.61 -2.92 12.61
C ALA A 89 -11.11 -3.83 13.74
N GLN A 90 -12.39 -4.19 13.76
CA GLN A 90 -12.95 -5.02 14.83
C GLN A 90 -12.67 -6.51 14.62
N THR A 91 -12.75 -7.01 13.38
CA THR A 91 -12.60 -8.44 13.06
C THR A 91 -11.24 -8.81 12.47
N GLY A 92 -10.49 -7.81 11.99
CA GLY A 92 -9.22 -8.01 11.29
C GLY A 92 -9.37 -8.62 9.91
N GLN A 93 -10.58 -8.71 9.35
CA GLN A 93 -10.82 -9.31 8.04
C GLN A 93 -10.92 -8.25 6.95
N TRP A 94 -10.57 -8.62 5.72
CA TRP A 94 -10.82 -7.77 4.56
C TRP A 94 -12.31 -7.48 4.39
N ARG A 95 -12.62 -6.27 3.93
CA ARG A 95 -13.99 -5.96 3.52
C ARG A 95 -14.33 -6.72 2.24
N SER A 96 -15.40 -7.51 2.27
CA SER A 96 -15.91 -8.24 1.10
C SER A 96 -16.21 -7.30 -0.06
N HIS A 97 -15.84 -7.70 -1.28
CA HIS A 97 -16.04 -6.96 -2.53
C HIS A 97 -15.36 -5.58 -2.59
N SER A 98 -14.42 -5.31 -1.68
CA SER A 98 -13.63 -4.08 -1.72
C SER A 98 -12.75 -4.03 -2.98
N THR A 99 -12.54 -2.81 -3.48
CA THR A 99 -11.62 -2.52 -4.57
C THR A 99 -10.20 -2.94 -4.21
N ILE A 100 -9.45 -3.37 -5.22
CA ILE A 100 -7.99 -3.50 -5.19
C ILE A 100 -7.45 -2.45 -6.16
N THR A 101 -6.57 -1.58 -5.67
CA THR A 101 -5.91 -0.54 -6.45
C THR A 101 -4.51 -0.31 -5.88
N LEU A 102 -3.59 0.18 -6.72
CA LEU A 102 -2.27 0.63 -6.32
C LEU A 102 -2.25 2.13 -5.98
N GLY A 103 -3.40 2.80 -6.08
CA GLY A 103 -3.57 4.21 -5.74
C GLY A 103 -4.08 4.38 -4.31
N ALA A 104 -4.95 5.37 -4.12
CA ALA A 104 -5.40 5.78 -2.80
C ALA A 104 -5.93 4.59 -1.99
N ARG A 105 -5.49 4.52 -0.73
CA ARG A 105 -5.82 3.49 0.28
C ARG A 105 -5.11 2.15 0.12
N GLY A 106 -4.43 1.89 -1.00
CA GLY A 106 -3.68 0.63 -1.24
C GLY A 106 -2.18 0.83 -1.47
N ASP A 107 -1.79 1.87 -2.19
CA ASP A 107 -0.42 2.29 -2.52
C ASP A 107 0.68 1.90 -1.52
N SER A 108 0.73 2.56 -0.37
CA SER A 108 1.89 2.53 0.52
C SER A 108 2.00 1.26 1.35
N TYR A 109 1.00 0.38 1.33
CA TYR A 109 1.16 -1.01 1.78
C TYR A 109 2.31 -1.67 1.01
N TYR A 110 2.27 -1.61 -0.33
CA TYR A 110 3.26 -2.22 -1.20
C TYR A 110 4.64 -1.56 -1.04
N GLU A 111 4.66 -0.25 -0.88
CA GLU A 111 5.87 0.53 -0.58
C GLU A 111 6.53 0.07 0.73
N TYR A 112 5.74 -0.12 1.78
CA TYR A 112 6.25 -0.45 3.10
C TYR A 112 6.71 -1.91 3.19
N LEU A 113 6.22 -2.83 2.35
CA LEU A 113 6.77 -4.19 2.31
C LEU A 113 8.28 -4.17 2.03
N ILE A 114 8.70 -3.52 0.94
CA ILE A 114 10.11 -3.45 0.56
C ILE A 114 10.91 -2.60 1.54
N LYS A 115 10.38 -1.44 1.97
CA LYS A 115 11.08 -0.56 2.90
C LYS A 115 11.29 -1.20 4.28
N GLN A 116 10.30 -1.92 4.80
CA GLN A 116 10.43 -2.63 6.06
C GLN A 116 11.43 -3.80 5.95
N TRP A 117 11.43 -4.54 4.83
CA TRP A 117 12.42 -5.60 4.61
C TRP A 117 13.85 -5.02 4.64
N ILE A 118 14.07 -3.89 3.98
CA ILE A 118 15.35 -3.16 4.03
C ILE A 118 15.67 -2.70 5.45
N GLN A 119 14.72 -2.04 6.15
CA GLN A 119 14.90 -1.47 7.49
C GLN A 119 15.17 -2.54 8.58
N THR A 120 14.77 -3.78 8.33
CA THR A 120 15.04 -4.93 9.21
C THR A 120 16.37 -5.61 8.89
N GLY A 121 17.22 -4.96 8.08
CA GLY A 121 18.50 -5.53 7.65
C GLY A 121 18.33 -6.71 6.69
N ARG A 122 17.19 -6.80 6.00
CA ARG A 122 16.83 -7.89 5.08
C ARG A 122 16.68 -9.25 5.76
N THR A 123 16.22 -9.25 7.01
CA THR A 123 16.08 -10.48 7.82
C THR A 123 14.65 -11.03 7.91
N ARG A 124 13.65 -10.22 7.52
CA ARG A 124 12.23 -10.61 7.57
C ARG A 124 11.72 -11.04 6.19
N ASP A 125 11.97 -12.29 5.83
CA ASP A 125 11.67 -12.83 4.50
C ASP A 125 10.20 -12.74 4.08
N SER A 126 9.25 -12.82 5.02
CA SER A 126 7.82 -12.65 4.72
C SER A 126 7.50 -11.31 4.03
N LEU A 127 8.19 -10.23 4.39
CA LEU A 127 8.02 -8.92 3.76
C LEU A 127 8.53 -8.90 2.30
N ARG A 128 9.66 -9.57 2.05
CA ARG A 128 10.23 -9.74 0.71
C ARG A 128 9.29 -10.59 -0.16
N ASP A 129 8.79 -11.68 0.41
CA ASP A 129 7.98 -12.64 -0.31
C ASP A 129 6.62 -12.03 -0.68
N ASP A 130 5.95 -11.35 0.28
CA ASP A 130 4.72 -10.59 0.01
C ASP A 130 4.95 -9.48 -1.03
N TYR A 131 6.11 -8.81 -1.01
CA TYR A 131 6.47 -7.81 -2.02
C TYR A 131 6.57 -8.43 -3.41
N ASN A 132 7.36 -9.50 -3.58
CA ASN A 132 7.54 -10.15 -4.88
C ASN A 132 6.25 -10.79 -5.41
N GLU A 133 5.45 -11.40 -4.54
CA GLU A 133 4.14 -11.91 -4.89
C GLU A 133 3.25 -10.77 -5.40
N SER A 134 3.23 -9.63 -4.68
CA SER A 134 2.42 -8.48 -5.09
C SER A 134 2.81 -7.92 -6.45
N ILE A 135 4.11 -7.79 -6.79
CA ILE A 135 4.52 -7.33 -8.12
C ILE A 135 4.05 -8.30 -9.20
N THR A 136 4.15 -9.61 -8.96
CA THR A 136 3.63 -10.63 -9.88
C THR A 136 2.11 -10.50 -10.07
N GLY A 137 1.37 -10.27 -8.98
CA GLY A 137 -0.07 -10.01 -9.02
C GLY A 137 -0.43 -8.73 -9.77
N MET A 138 0.34 -7.66 -9.60
CA MET A 138 0.16 -6.39 -10.33
C MET A 138 0.28 -6.62 -11.83
N GLU A 139 1.34 -7.30 -12.28
CA GLU A 139 1.55 -7.62 -13.69
C GLU A 139 0.41 -8.48 -14.25
N ARG A 140 -0.10 -9.43 -13.45
CA ARG A 140 -1.14 -10.36 -13.90
C ARG A 140 -2.52 -9.74 -14.01
N HIS A 141 -2.90 -8.91 -13.04
CA HIS A 141 -4.30 -8.49 -12.89
C HIS A 141 -4.52 -7.00 -13.09
N LEU A 142 -3.49 -6.17 -12.93
CA LEU A 142 -3.61 -4.72 -12.96
C LEU A 142 -2.93 -4.08 -14.16
N ALA A 143 -1.97 -4.75 -14.80
CA ALA A 143 -1.26 -4.20 -15.96
C ALA A 143 -2.12 -4.20 -17.23
N ALA A 144 -2.15 -3.07 -17.92
CA ALA A 144 -2.73 -2.93 -19.25
C ALA A 144 -1.92 -1.93 -20.08
N ARG A 145 -2.21 -1.86 -21.38
CA ARG A 145 -1.52 -0.93 -22.31
C ARG A 145 -2.49 -0.04 -23.05
N THR A 146 -2.13 1.23 -23.19
CA THR A 146 -2.95 2.23 -23.87
C THR A 146 -2.94 2.03 -25.38
N GLU A 147 -4.03 2.40 -26.07
CA GLU A 147 -4.03 2.61 -27.52
C GLU A 147 -3.99 4.13 -27.86
N PRO A 148 -3.33 4.55 -28.96
CA PRO A 148 -2.47 3.78 -29.86
C PRO A 148 -1.00 3.68 -29.40
N ASN A 149 -0.65 4.30 -28.26
CA ASN A 149 0.74 4.55 -27.88
C ASN A 149 1.42 3.41 -27.11
N ASN A 150 0.70 2.33 -26.83
CA ASN A 150 1.19 1.13 -26.14
C ASN A 150 1.87 1.38 -24.77
N LEU A 151 1.44 2.43 -24.05
CA LEU A 151 1.99 2.83 -22.75
C LEU A 151 1.49 1.90 -21.65
N LEU A 152 2.40 1.42 -20.79
CA LEU A 152 2.04 0.58 -19.64
C LEU A 152 1.36 1.42 -18.55
N PHE A 153 0.20 0.99 -18.05
CA PHE A 153 -0.41 1.54 -16.85
C PHE A 153 -0.94 0.43 -15.94
N PHE A 154 -1.18 0.75 -14.68
CA PHE A 154 -1.83 -0.16 -13.73
C PHE A 154 -3.23 0.36 -13.39
N GLY A 155 -4.25 -0.41 -13.76
CA GLY A 155 -5.64 -0.11 -13.49
C GLY A 155 -6.09 -0.55 -12.08
N GLU A 156 -7.41 -0.60 -11.89
CA GLU A 156 -8.02 -1.05 -10.63
C GLU A 156 -8.89 -2.29 -10.85
N LEU A 157 -9.06 -3.11 -9.81
CA LEU A 157 -10.07 -4.17 -9.80
C LEU A 157 -11.20 -3.84 -8.83
N HIS A 158 -12.40 -3.76 -9.37
CA HIS A 158 -13.62 -3.48 -8.62
C HIS A 158 -14.45 -4.76 -8.41
N GLY A 159 -15.41 -4.70 -7.49
CA GLY A 159 -16.40 -5.78 -7.31
C GLY A 159 -15.83 -7.08 -6.77
N GLY A 160 -14.77 -7.03 -5.95
CA GLY A 160 -14.07 -8.21 -5.43
C GLY A 160 -13.23 -8.90 -6.48
N SER A 161 -12.32 -8.15 -7.11
CA SER A 161 -11.35 -8.65 -8.09
C SER A 161 -11.95 -9.10 -9.44
N LYS A 162 -13.14 -8.62 -9.82
CA LYS A 162 -13.87 -9.11 -11.01
C LYS A 162 -13.89 -8.15 -12.19
N ASN A 163 -13.85 -6.84 -11.91
CA ASN A 163 -14.04 -5.82 -12.94
C ASN A 163 -12.79 -4.95 -13.05
N PHE A 164 -12.03 -5.13 -14.13
CA PHE A 164 -10.89 -4.25 -14.43
C PHE A 164 -11.39 -2.88 -14.90
N VAL A 165 -10.79 -1.82 -14.36
CA VAL A 165 -11.11 -0.43 -14.71
C VAL A 165 -9.83 0.28 -15.14
N ASN A 166 -9.87 0.91 -16.31
CA ASN A 166 -8.75 1.68 -16.89
C ASN A 166 -8.54 3.02 -16.19
N LYS A 167 -8.48 3.03 -14.86
CA LYS A 167 -8.30 4.20 -13.99
C LYS A 167 -6.97 4.06 -13.25
N MET A 168 -6.17 5.12 -13.19
CA MET A 168 -4.95 5.17 -12.40
C MET A 168 -4.88 6.52 -11.68
N ASP A 169 -4.70 6.49 -10.37
CA ASP A 169 -4.41 7.69 -9.59
C ASP A 169 -2.97 8.13 -9.86
N GLU A 170 -2.69 9.44 -9.77
CA GLU A 170 -1.32 9.96 -9.83
C GLU A 170 -0.42 9.30 -8.77
N LEU A 171 -1.01 8.99 -7.61
CA LEU A 171 -0.36 8.29 -6.50
C LEU A 171 0.38 7.02 -6.93
N VAL A 172 -0.13 6.27 -7.91
CA VAL A 172 0.50 5.02 -8.42
C VAL A 172 1.90 5.27 -8.97
N CYS A 173 2.23 6.50 -9.35
CA CYS A 173 3.56 6.92 -9.81
C CYS A 173 4.66 6.85 -8.73
N PHE A 174 4.34 6.45 -7.49
CA PHE A 174 5.33 5.99 -6.49
C PHE A 174 6.03 4.68 -6.91
N LEU A 175 5.31 3.80 -7.63
CA LEU A 175 5.71 2.41 -7.86
C LEU A 175 7.04 2.26 -8.63
N PRO A 176 7.35 3.06 -9.68
CA PRO A 176 8.65 3.00 -10.34
C PRO A 176 9.82 3.18 -9.36
N GLY A 177 9.70 4.11 -8.42
CA GLY A 177 10.72 4.34 -7.38
C GLY A 177 10.90 3.13 -6.48
N SER A 178 9.80 2.54 -5.99
CA SER A 178 9.81 1.32 -5.17
C SER A 178 10.40 0.12 -5.92
N LEU A 179 10.08 -0.05 -7.21
CA LEU A 179 10.62 -1.11 -8.05
C LEU A 179 12.14 -0.99 -8.22
N ILE A 180 12.64 0.21 -8.53
CA ILE A 180 14.09 0.47 -8.65
C ILE A 180 14.79 0.28 -7.31
N LEU A 181 14.19 0.73 -6.20
CA LEU A 181 14.70 0.47 -4.86
C LEU A 181 14.81 -1.03 -4.59
N GLY A 182 13.78 -1.81 -4.91
CA GLY A 182 13.82 -3.27 -4.80
C GLY A 182 14.97 -3.87 -5.60
N VAL A 183 15.13 -3.48 -6.88
CA VAL A 183 16.23 -3.98 -7.74
C VAL A 183 17.60 -3.66 -7.15
N HIS A 184 17.78 -2.45 -6.62
CA HIS A 184 19.02 -2.06 -5.94
C HIS A 184 19.37 -3.00 -4.77
N TYR A 185 18.36 -3.48 -4.04
CA TYR A 185 18.52 -4.42 -2.93
C TYR A 185 18.39 -5.90 -3.32
N GLY A 186 18.41 -6.24 -4.61
CA GLY A 186 18.49 -7.62 -5.10
C GLY A 186 17.18 -8.27 -5.54
N MET A 187 16.09 -7.49 -5.69
CA MET A 187 14.87 -7.99 -6.34
C MET A 187 15.10 -8.29 -7.83
N PRO A 188 14.24 -9.11 -8.47
CA PRO A 188 14.39 -9.48 -9.88
C PRO A 188 14.62 -8.30 -10.82
N LYS A 189 15.56 -8.45 -11.76
CA LYS A 189 15.93 -7.38 -12.71
C LYS A 189 14.77 -6.94 -13.60
N HIS A 190 13.75 -7.77 -13.82
CA HIS A 190 12.60 -7.40 -14.65
C HIS A 190 11.76 -6.27 -14.02
N HIS A 191 11.80 -6.10 -12.69
CA HIS A 191 11.16 -4.97 -12.01
C HIS A 191 11.67 -3.62 -12.53
N LYS A 192 12.95 -3.54 -12.95
CA LYS A 192 13.51 -2.33 -13.56
C LYS A 192 12.82 -2.00 -14.87
N LYS A 193 12.52 -3.00 -15.71
CA LYS A 193 11.81 -2.78 -16.98
C LYS A 193 10.41 -2.22 -16.74
N ILE A 194 9.67 -2.80 -15.79
CA ILE A 194 8.35 -2.30 -15.38
C ILE A 194 8.45 -0.85 -14.91
N ALA A 195 9.46 -0.54 -14.09
CA ALA A 195 9.69 0.81 -13.59
C ALA A 195 9.97 1.82 -14.72
N GLU A 196 10.80 1.46 -15.68
CA GLU A 196 11.14 2.30 -16.85
C GLU A 196 9.92 2.54 -17.75
N GLU A 197 9.10 1.52 -17.99
CA GLU A 197 7.87 1.68 -18.79
C GLU A 197 6.83 2.52 -18.05
N LEU A 198 6.62 2.28 -16.75
CA LEU A 198 5.62 2.99 -15.95
C LEU A 198 6.01 4.45 -15.70
N ILE A 199 7.29 4.75 -15.40
CA ILE A 199 7.73 6.14 -15.20
C ILE A 199 7.59 6.96 -16.50
N TYR A 200 7.77 6.32 -17.65
CA TYR A 200 7.50 6.95 -18.93
C TYR A 200 6.02 7.31 -19.06
N THR A 201 5.10 6.39 -18.74
CA THR A 201 3.65 6.68 -18.72
C THR A 201 3.31 7.81 -17.74
N CYS A 202 3.84 7.77 -16.51
CA CYS A 202 3.66 8.84 -15.52
C CYS A 202 4.17 10.18 -16.06
N THR A 203 5.32 10.23 -16.73
CA THR A 203 5.80 11.46 -17.35
C THR A 203 4.86 11.95 -18.47
N GLN A 204 4.29 11.02 -19.24
CA GLN A 204 3.31 11.36 -20.28
C GLN A 204 2.01 11.92 -19.70
N THR A 205 1.55 11.50 -18.51
CA THR A 205 0.34 12.09 -17.91
C THR A 205 0.56 13.56 -17.54
N TRP A 206 1.78 13.96 -17.19
CA TRP A 206 2.16 15.36 -16.95
C TRP A 206 2.24 16.14 -18.27
N LEU A 207 3.09 15.68 -19.20
CA LEU A 207 3.42 16.41 -20.43
C LEU A 207 2.25 16.56 -21.41
N ARG A 208 1.19 15.77 -21.26
CA ARG A 208 -0.01 15.85 -22.11
C ARG A 208 -1.07 16.82 -21.57
N GLN A 209 -0.86 17.42 -20.39
CA GLN A 209 -1.74 18.47 -19.89
C GLN A 209 -1.30 19.85 -20.36
N PRO A 210 -2.22 20.81 -20.56
CA PRO A 210 -1.88 22.18 -20.96
C PRO A 210 -0.89 22.89 -20.00
N THR A 211 -0.85 22.47 -18.74
CA THR A 211 0.00 23.05 -17.70
C THR A 211 1.29 22.27 -17.46
N ASN A 212 1.50 21.13 -18.12
CA ASN A 212 2.56 20.16 -17.83
C ASN A 212 2.53 19.61 -16.39
N LEU A 213 1.35 19.55 -15.77
CA LEU A 213 1.12 18.95 -14.45
C LEU A 213 0.08 17.85 -14.59
N ALA A 214 0.34 16.67 -14.02
CA ALA A 214 -0.63 15.58 -14.09
C ALA A 214 -1.94 15.92 -13.35
N PRO A 215 -3.09 15.39 -13.81
CA PRO A 215 -4.30 15.38 -13.02
C PRO A 215 -4.20 14.34 -11.89
N GLU A 216 -5.03 14.49 -10.87
CA GLU A 216 -5.12 13.55 -9.74
C GLU A 216 -5.45 12.12 -10.18
N ILE A 217 -6.28 11.99 -11.22
CA ILE A 217 -6.77 10.71 -11.75
C ILE A 217 -6.72 10.75 -13.26
N THR A 218 -6.18 9.70 -13.87
CA THR A 218 -6.15 9.51 -15.32
C THR A 218 -6.95 8.27 -15.72
N TYR A 219 -7.72 8.38 -16.79
CA TYR A 219 -8.37 7.25 -17.44
C TYR A 219 -7.71 6.97 -18.79
N TYR A 220 -7.55 5.69 -19.12
CA TYR A 220 -6.85 5.25 -20.33
C TYR A 220 -7.77 4.50 -21.29
N ASN A 221 -7.57 4.76 -22.60
CA ASN A 221 -8.19 3.97 -23.65
C ASN A 221 -7.31 2.76 -23.98
N THR A 222 -7.92 1.59 -24.08
CA THR A 222 -7.27 0.30 -24.42
C THR A 222 -7.85 -0.31 -25.70
N GLN A 223 -8.63 0.47 -26.43
CA GLN A 223 -9.28 0.15 -27.70
C GLN A 223 -9.19 1.36 -28.62
#